data_AF-A0A9E5KFS8-F1
#
_entry.id   AF-A0A9E5KFS8-F1
#
_cell.length_a   1.000
_cell.length_b   1.000
_cell.length_c   1.000
_cell.angle_alpha   90.00
_cell.angle_beta   90.00
_cell.angle_gamma   90.00
#
_symmetry.space_group_name_H-M   'P 1'
#
loop_
_entity.id
_entity.type
_entity.pdbx_description
1 polymer ?
#
loop_
_entity_poly.entity_id
_entity_poly.type
_entity_poly.pdbx_seq_one_letter_code
_entity_poly.pdbx_strand_id
1 'polypeptide(L)'
;MIEPNEPYPMTTNIGPNVSKTPSTPLLVVTLAAIAYAIAYRLAPEWTIPNLSPIGALCLYSLAFYPARWGFLLPLGVMVATDLTLFRWYGWSPFNLPVYLCFALYGLAGLAWRTRPGMRRLAFGTVGSGLVFFIVTNFVVWLGA
;
A
#
# COMPACT_ATOMS: atom_id res chain seq x y z
N MET A 1 -50.59 -21.85 39.76
CA MET A 1 -49.16 -22.22 39.77
C MET A 1 -48.44 -21.22 38.88
N ILE A 2 -47.56 -20.42 39.44
CA ILE A 2 -46.74 -19.43 38.72
C ILE A 2 -45.39 -20.10 38.54
N GLU A 3 -44.92 -20.30 37.30
CA GLU A 3 -43.60 -20.87 37.06
C GLU A 3 -42.49 -19.87 37.45
N PRO A 4 -41.34 -20.35 37.98
CA PRO A 4 -40.27 -19.49 38.44
C PRO A 4 -39.43 -18.92 37.28
N ASN A 5 -38.85 -17.76 37.54
CA ASN A 5 -37.99 -16.99 36.66
C ASN A 5 -36.87 -17.80 35.96
N GLU A 6 -37.00 -18.07 34.67
CA GLU A 6 -35.81 -18.42 33.90
C GLU A 6 -34.90 -17.18 33.77
N PRO A 7 -33.59 -17.28 34.08
CA PRO A 7 -32.67 -16.18 33.88
C PRO A 7 -32.52 -15.91 32.37
N TYR A 8 -32.71 -14.67 31.95
CA TYR A 8 -32.40 -14.26 30.57
C TYR A 8 -30.96 -14.66 30.21
N PRO A 9 -30.71 -15.36 29.10
CA PRO A 9 -29.36 -15.73 28.71
C PRO A 9 -28.54 -14.45 28.50
N MET A 10 -27.48 -14.30 29.30
CA MET A 10 -26.51 -13.23 29.15
C MET A 10 -25.99 -13.22 27.71
N THR A 11 -26.06 -12.05 27.09
CA THR A 11 -25.69 -11.77 25.70
C THR A 11 -24.38 -12.45 25.33
N THR A 12 -24.45 -13.47 24.48
CA THR A 12 -23.30 -14.03 23.80
C THR A 12 -22.61 -12.89 23.06
N ASN A 13 -21.35 -12.64 23.39
CA ASN A 13 -20.54 -11.57 22.86
C ASN A 13 -20.48 -11.65 21.32
N ILE A 14 -21.35 -10.92 20.63
CA ILE A 14 -21.29 -10.69 19.17
C ILE A 14 -20.33 -9.52 18.92
N GLY A 15 -19.10 -9.68 19.38
CA GLY A 15 -18.00 -8.93 18.80
C GLY A 15 -17.84 -9.38 17.35
N PRO A 16 -17.65 -8.47 16.37
CA PRO A 16 -17.44 -8.88 14.99
C PRO A 16 -16.20 -9.78 14.96
N ASN A 17 -16.40 -11.06 14.59
CA ASN A 17 -15.32 -11.99 14.30
C ASN A 17 -14.65 -11.52 13.00
N VAL A 18 -13.79 -10.51 13.10
CA VAL A 18 -12.96 -10.05 12.00
C VAL A 18 -11.85 -11.09 11.84
N SER A 19 -12.11 -12.11 11.00
CA SER A 19 -11.05 -12.98 10.53
C SER A 19 -9.96 -12.11 9.92
N LYS A 20 -8.75 -12.18 10.48
CA LYS A 20 -7.60 -11.34 10.07
C LYS A 20 -6.98 -11.79 8.74
N THR A 21 -7.64 -12.69 8.02
CA THR A 21 -7.17 -13.25 6.75
C THR A 21 -7.78 -12.48 5.58
N PRO A 22 -6.95 -12.00 4.65
CA PRO A 22 -7.43 -11.35 3.44
C PRO A 22 -8.31 -12.31 2.63
N SER A 23 -9.37 -11.79 2.00
CA SER A 23 -10.22 -12.59 1.13
C SER A 23 -9.45 -13.02 -0.13
N THR A 24 -9.82 -14.17 -0.71
CA THR A 24 -9.22 -14.69 -1.95
C THR A 24 -9.12 -13.67 -3.08
N PRO A 25 -10.15 -12.88 -3.42
CA PRO A 25 -10.02 -11.87 -4.49
C PRO A 25 -9.02 -10.76 -4.14
N LEU A 26 -8.92 -10.37 -2.86
CA LEU A 26 -7.94 -9.37 -2.41
C LEU A 26 -6.50 -9.90 -2.61
N LEU A 27 -6.27 -11.16 -2.27
CA LEU A 27 -4.97 -11.81 -2.50
C LEU A 27 -4.62 -11.87 -3.99
N VAL A 28 -5.57 -12.26 -4.85
CA VAL A 28 -5.34 -12.33 -6.30
C VAL A 28 -4.95 -10.96 -6.87
N VAL A 29 -5.68 -9.90 -6.50
CA VAL A 29 -5.35 -8.53 -6.93
C VAL A 29 -3.98 -8.09 -6.42
N THR A 30 -3.66 -8.41 -5.17
CA THR A 30 -2.36 -8.10 -4.57
C THR A 30 -1.22 -8.78 -5.34
N LEU A 31 -1.35 -10.08 -5.60
CA LEU A 31 -0.33 -10.86 -6.31
C LEU A 31 -0.17 -10.40 -7.76
N ALA A 32 -1.28 -10.12 -8.45
CA ALA A 32 -1.25 -9.58 -9.80
C ALA A 32 -0.56 -8.21 -9.85
N ALA A 33 -0.87 -7.32 -8.89
CA ALA A 33 -0.25 -6.00 -8.79
C ALA A 33 1.25 -6.09 -8.45
N ILE A 34 1.66 -7.03 -7.59
CA ILE A 34 3.08 -7.30 -7.30
C ILE A 34 3.80 -7.81 -8.55
N ALA A 35 3.23 -8.80 -9.25
CA ALA A 35 3.81 -9.33 -10.47
C ALA A 35 3.96 -8.25 -11.55
N TYR A 36 2.93 -7.43 -11.74
CA TYR A 36 2.97 -6.28 -12.65
C TYR A 36 4.04 -5.26 -12.22
N ALA A 37 4.13 -4.93 -10.92
CA ALA A 37 5.13 -3.99 -10.44
C ALA A 37 6.57 -4.49 -10.67
N ILE A 38 6.82 -5.77 -10.44
CA ILE A 38 8.13 -6.39 -10.71
C ILE A 38 8.43 -6.33 -12.22
N ALA A 39 7.49 -6.78 -13.05
CA ALA A 39 7.66 -6.78 -14.51
C ALA A 39 7.89 -5.37 -15.06
N TYR A 40 7.11 -4.38 -14.59
CA TYR A 40 7.27 -2.98 -14.97
C TYR A 40 8.68 -2.49 -14.63
N ARG A 41 9.16 -2.71 -13.41
CA ARG A 41 10.46 -2.19 -12.97
C ARG A 41 11.66 -2.86 -13.63
N LEU A 42 11.57 -4.17 -13.90
CA LEU A 42 12.66 -4.94 -14.51
C LEU A 42 12.69 -4.84 -16.04
N ALA A 43 11.76 -4.12 -16.66
CA ALA A 43 11.72 -3.86 -18.09
C ALA A 43 12.02 -2.37 -18.39
N PRO A 44 13.25 -1.88 -18.09
CA PRO A 44 13.57 -0.45 -18.07
C PRO A 44 13.31 0.27 -19.39
N GLU A 45 13.45 -0.42 -20.52
CA GLU A 45 13.18 0.08 -21.87
C GLU A 45 11.73 0.55 -22.06
N TRP A 46 10.78 -0.04 -21.32
CA TRP A 46 9.34 0.21 -21.42
C TRP A 46 8.82 1.08 -20.28
N THR A 47 9.70 1.48 -19.36
CA THR A 47 9.30 2.26 -18.19
C THR A 47 9.18 3.74 -18.51
N ILE A 48 8.17 4.37 -17.90
CA ILE A 48 8.01 5.81 -17.90
C ILE A 48 8.58 6.31 -16.57
N PRO A 49 9.55 7.24 -16.57
CA PRO A 49 10.07 7.81 -15.34
C PRO A 49 8.94 8.34 -14.45
N ASN A 50 9.04 8.11 -13.14
CA ASN A 50 8.10 8.57 -12.12
C ASN A 50 6.68 7.98 -12.16
N LEU A 51 6.31 7.20 -13.18
CA LEU A 51 5.04 6.48 -13.21
C LEU A 51 5.24 5.06 -12.67
N SER A 52 5.12 4.89 -11.37
CA SER A 52 5.36 3.59 -10.73
C SER A 52 4.08 2.92 -10.22
N PRO A 53 3.82 1.64 -10.57
CA PRO A 53 2.73 0.87 -9.97
C PRO A 53 2.89 0.63 -8.47
N ILE A 54 4.09 0.82 -7.91
CA ILE A 54 4.36 0.67 -6.46
C ILE A 54 3.54 1.66 -5.64
N GLY A 55 3.33 2.89 -6.12
CA GLY A 55 2.54 3.88 -5.39
C GLY A 55 1.10 3.41 -5.17
N ALA A 56 0.46 2.90 -6.23
CA ALA A 56 -0.88 2.33 -6.13
C ALA A 56 -0.91 1.11 -5.20
N LEU A 57 0.13 0.26 -5.26
CA LEU A 57 0.26 -0.89 -4.37
C LEU A 57 0.40 -0.47 -2.89
N CYS A 58 1.12 0.60 -2.57
CA CYS A 58 1.20 1.16 -1.21
C CYS A 58 -0.16 1.64 -0.69
N LEU A 59 -0.87 2.45 -1.48
CA LEU A 59 -2.22 2.94 -1.14
C LEU A 59 -3.18 1.78 -0.88
N TYR A 60 -3.21 0.81 -1.79
CA TYR A 60 -4.09 -0.35 -1.71
C TYR A 60 -3.73 -1.27 -0.55
N SER A 61 -2.45 -1.64 -0.40
CA SER A 61 -2.05 -2.60 0.61
C SER A 61 -2.23 -2.07 2.03
N LEU A 62 -1.95 -0.79 2.32
CA LEU A 62 -2.21 -0.23 3.65
C LEU A 62 -3.71 0.05 3.93
N ALA A 63 -4.52 0.18 2.87
CA ALA A 63 -5.97 0.29 2.99
C ALA A 63 -6.62 -1.05 3.42
N PHE A 64 -6.13 -2.17 2.91
CA PHE A 64 -6.78 -3.48 3.10
C PHE A 64 -6.02 -4.47 4.01
N TYR A 65 -4.71 -4.29 4.20
CA TYR A 65 -3.89 -5.18 5.04
C TYR A 65 -3.51 -4.51 6.38
N PRO A 66 -3.10 -5.29 7.40
CA PRO A 66 -2.45 -4.74 8.58
C PRO A 66 -1.18 -3.95 8.20
N ALA A 67 -0.87 -2.86 8.91
CA ALA A 67 0.26 -1.97 8.58
C ALA A 67 1.60 -2.71 8.40
N ARG A 68 1.85 -3.75 9.23
CA ARG A 68 3.02 -4.62 9.10
C ARG A 68 3.19 -5.22 7.70
N TRP A 69 2.09 -5.67 7.08
CA TRP A 69 2.11 -6.32 5.77
C TRP A 69 1.93 -5.30 4.64
N GLY A 70 1.10 -4.28 4.84
CA GLY A 70 0.88 -3.29 3.79
C GLY A 70 2.07 -2.38 3.53
N PHE A 71 3.01 -2.20 4.46
CA PHE A 71 4.31 -1.59 4.12
C PHE A 71 5.31 -2.61 3.58
N LEU A 72 5.37 -3.79 4.20
CA LEU A 72 6.37 -4.79 3.86
C LEU A 72 6.21 -5.31 2.42
N LEU A 73 4.98 -5.48 1.93
CA LEU A 73 4.73 -5.96 0.57
C LEU A 73 5.28 -5.02 -0.50
N PRO A 74 4.80 -3.77 -0.64
CA PRO A 74 5.29 -2.87 -1.68
C PRO A 74 6.74 -2.44 -1.48
N LEU A 75 7.17 -2.14 -0.24
CA LEU A 75 8.55 -1.72 0.00
C LEU A 75 9.53 -2.88 -0.17
N GLY A 76 9.15 -4.09 0.21
CA GLY A 76 9.95 -5.29 -0.03
C GLY A 76 10.14 -5.57 -1.52
N VAL A 77 9.08 -5.42 -2.32
CA VAL A 77 9.19 -5.48 -3.80
C VAL A 77 10.15 -4.41 -4.30
N MET A 78 10.08 -3.19 -3.75
CA MET A 78 10.95 -2.10 -4.17
C MET A 78 12.42 -2.37 -3.88
N VAL A 79 12.74 -2.81 -2.66
CA VAL A 79 14.09 -3.20 -2.24
C VAL A 79 14.62 -4.33 -3.12
N ALA A 80 13.82 -5.38 -3.34
CA ALA A 80 14.24 -6.52 -4.14
C ALA A 80 14.54 -6.12 -5.59
N THR A 81 13.68 -5.30 -6.20
CA THR A 81 13.88 -4.85 -7.58
C THR A 81 15.00 -3.81 -7.71
N ASP A 82 15.22 -2.93 -6.73
CA ASP A 82 16.38 -2.02 -6.70
C ASP A 82 17.70 -2.79 -6.68
N LEU A 83 17.80 -3.83 -5.85
CA LEU A 83 19.00 -4.67 -5.77
C LEU A 83 19.26 -5.42 -7.08
N THR A 84 18.21 -5.93 -7.72
CA THR A 84 18.31 -6.58 -9.03
C THR A 84 18.77 -5.59 -10.10
N LEU A 85 18.18 -4.40 -10.15
CA LEU A 85 18.57 -3.35 -11.10
C LEU A 85 20.01 -2.89 -10.88
N PHE A 86 20.45 -2.73 -9.63
CA PHE A 86 21.85 -2.46 -9.30
C PHE A 86 22.77 -3.58 -9.79
N ARG A 87 22.39 -4.84 -9.56
CA ARG A 87 23.22 -5.98 -9.94
C ARG A 87 23.33 -6.21 -11.45
N TRP A 88 22.29 -5.88 -12.21
CA TRP A 88 22.22 -6.12 -13.66
C TRP A 88 22.65 -4.91 -14.49
N TYR A 89 22.28 -3.70 -14.06
CA TYR A 89 22.48 -2.46 -14.83
C TYR A 89 23.39 -1.45 -14.13
N GLY A 90 23.83 -1.70 -12.89
CA GLY A 90 24.68 -0.78 -12.14
C GLY A 90 23.97 0.48 -11.65
N TRP A 91 22.63 0.51 -11.69
CA TRP A 91 21.84 1.66 -11.27
C TRP A 91 21.94 1.89 -9.76
N SER A 92 22.05 3.15 -9.34
CA SER A 92 22.10 3.49 -7.91
C SER A 92 20.85 2.96 -7.20
N PRO A 93 21.00 2.03 -6.24
CA PRO A 93 19.86 1.50 -5.49
C PRO A 93 19.43 2.49 -4.40
N PHE A 94 18.22 2.31 -3.87
CA PHE A 94 17.78 2.98 -2.64
C PHE A 94 17.66 4.52 -2.73
N ASN A 95 16.84 5.01 -3.67
CA ASN A 95 16.52 6.43 -3.74
C ASN A 95 15.64 6.87 -2.55
N LEU A 96 16.26 7.32 -1.45
CA LEU A 96 15.58 7.67 -0.18
C LEU A 96 14.32 8.53 -0.34
N PRO A 97 14.33 9.64 -1.10
CA PRO A 97 13.15 10.45 -1.36
C PRO A 97 11.97 9.65 -1.92
N VAL A 98 12.23 8.72 -2.84
CA VAL A 98 11.21 7.86 -3.45
C VAL A 98 10.62 6.88 -2.42
N TYR A 99 11.46 6.30 -1.56
CA TYR A 99 11.00 5.45 -0.44
C TYR A 99 10.11 6.24 0.52
N LEU A 100 10.49 7.48 0.86
CA LEU A 100 9.69 8.35 1.73
C LEU A 100 8.33 8.64 1.10
N CYS A 101 8.29 9.01 -0.19
CA CYS A 101 7.03 9.24 -0.89
C CYS A 101 6.12 8.01 -0.82
N PHE A 102 6.62 6.82 -1.13
CA PHE A 102 5.78 5.62 -1.07
C PHE A 102 5.35 5.22 0.34
N ALA A 103 6.12 5.58 1.37
CA ALA A 103 5.65 5.49 2.75
C ALA A 103 4.46 6.43 3.00
N LEU A 104 4.51 7.67 2.50
CA LEU A 104 3.39 8.62 2.58
C LEU A 104 2.14 8.14 1.82
N TYR A 105 2.32 7.47 0.67
CA TYR A 105 1.21 6.82 -0.05
C TYR A 105 0.54 5.76 0.82
N GLY A 106 1.32 4.94 1.51
CA GLY A 106 0.79 3.99 2.47
C GLY A 106 -0.04 4.69 3.54
N LEU A 107 0.48 5.75 4.17
CA LEU A 107 -0.23 6.52 5.18
C LEU A 107 -1.56 7.09 4.67
N ALA A 108 -1.60 7.58 3.42
CA ALA A 108 -2.84 8.01 2.78
C ALA A 108 -3.85 6.85 2.65
N GLY A 109 -3.38 5.63 2.33
CA GLY A 109 -4.19 4.42 2.32
C GLY A 109 -4.75 4.05 3.71
N LEU A 110 -3.95 4.22 4.76
CA LEU A 110 -4.39 4.02 6.14
C LEU A 110 -5.44 5.05 6.57
N ALA A 111 -5.26 6.32 6.18
CA ALA A 111 -6.25 7.36 6.43
C ALA A 111 -7.59 7.04 5.72
N TRP A 112 -7.53 6.55 4.48
CA TRP A 112 -8.72 6.12 3.74
C TRP A 112 -9.45 4.96 4.42
N ARG A 113 -8.72 3.96 4.94
CA ARG A 113 -9.28 2.79 5.64
C ARG A 113 -10.25 3.18 6.76
N THR A 114 -9.99 4.29 7.47
CA THR A 114 -10.83 4.73 8.59
C THR A 114 -12.18 5.29 8.18
N ARG A 115 -12.27 5.96 7.01
CA ARG A 115 -13.55 6.38 6.44
C ARG A 115 -13.50 6.26 4.92
N PRO A 116 -13.91 5.10 4.37
CA PRO A 116 -13.84 4.84 2.94
C PRO A 116 -14.80 5.74 2.18
N GLY A 117 -14.40 6.15 0.97
CA GLY A 117 -15.25 6.93 0.07
C GLY A 117 -14.54 7.33 -1.22
N MET A 118 -15.30 7.47 -2.31
CA MET A 118 -14.77 7.74 -3.65
C MET A 118 -13.99 9.06 -3.70
N ARG A 119 -14.52 10.14 -3.09
CA ARG A 119 -13.85 11.44 -3.03
C ARG A 119 -12.49 11.36 -2.35
N ARG A 120 -12.41 10.65 -1.23
CA ARG A 120 -11.16 10.48 -0.46
C ARG A 120 -10.16 9.61 -1.19
N LEU A 121 -10.63 8.60 -1.91
CA LEU A 121 -9.77 7.80 -2.78
C LEU A 121 -9.17 8.69 -3.88
N ALA A 122 -10.00 9.47 -4.58
CA ALA A 122 -9.54 10.39 -5.62
C ALA A 122 -8.52 11.40 -5.08
N PHE A 123 -8.84 12.09 -3.96
CA PHE A 123 -7.90 13.02 -3.33
C PHE A 123 -6.65 12.33 -2.78
N GLY A 124 -6.78 11.13 -2.24
CA GLY A 124 -5.65 10.34 -1.75
C GLY A 124 -4.69 9.98 -2.88
N THR A 125 -5.21 9.51 -4.01
CA THR A 125 -4.40 9.15 -5.19
C THR A 125 -3.75 10.38 -5.83
N VAL A 126 -4.54 11.41 -6.13
CA VAL A 126 -4.02 12.64 -6.77
C VAL A 126 -3.06 13.37 -5.83
N GLY A 127 -3.43 13.53 -4.55
CA GLY A 127 -2.61 14.16 -3.53
C GLY A 127 -1.30 13.43 -3.30
N SER A 128 -1.31 12.10 -3.28
CA SER A 128 -0.09 11.30 -3.20
C SER A 128 0.81 11.54 -4.41
N GLY A 129 0.24 11.57 -5.63
CA GLY A 129 0.95 11.95 -6.87
C GLY A 129 1.60 13.32 -6.81
N LEU A 130 0.88 14.32 -6.30
CA LEU A 130 1.41 15.68 -6.12
C LEU A 130 2.55 15.71 -5.09
N VAL A 131 2.41 15.02 -3.97
CA VAL A 131 3.47 14.90 -2.96
C VAL A 131 4.71 14.25 -3.57
N PHE A 132 4.55 13.17 -4.34
CA PHE A 132 5.67 12.52 -5.03
C PHE A 132 6.40 13.49 -5.95
N PHE A 133 5.64 14.22 -6.79
CA PHE A 133 6.20 15.19 -7.72
C PHE A 133 6.97 16.28 -6.98
N ILE A 134 6.36 16.91 -5.97
CA ILE A 134 6.98 17.99 -5.21
C ILE A 134 8.26 17.51 -4.52
N VAL A 135 8.21 16.39 -3.80
CA VAL A 135 9.36 15.90 -3.02
C VAL A 135 10.52 15.50 -3.93
N THR A 136 10.26 14.75 -5.00
CA THR A 136 11.33 14.30 -5.89
C THR A 136 11.98 15.46 -6.66
N ASN A 137 11.20 16.44 -7.13
CA ASN A 137 11.75 17.62 -7.80
C ASN A 137 12.48 18.56 -6.82
N PHE A 138 11.97 18.73 -5.60
CA PHE A 138 12.62 19.58 -4.60
C PHE A 138 14.02 19.06 -4.22
N VAL A 139 14.18 17.73 -4.13
CA VAL A 139 15.50 17.12 -3.89
C VAL A 139 16.46 17.37 -5.05
N VAL A 140 15.97 17.31 -6.30
CA VAL A 140 16.78 17.67 -7.47
C VAL A 140 17.22 19.13 -7.41
N TRP A 141 16.34 20.05 -7.02
CA TRP A 141 16.68 21.47 -6.90
C TRP A 141 17.68 21.78 -5.77
N LEU A 142 17.61 21.06 -4.65
CA LEU A 142 18.55 21.22 -3.54
C LEU A 142 19.92 20.59 -3.81
N GLY A 143 19.95 19.53 -4.62
CA GLY A 143 21.18 18.86 -5.03
C GLY A 143 21.82 19.42 -6.30
N ALA A 144 21.25 20.49 -6.87
CA ALA A 144 21.74 21.19 -8.05
C ALA A 144 22.69 22.34 -7.70
#